data_AF-A0A957MAE5-F1
#
_entry.id   AF-A0A957MAE5-F1
#
_cell.length_a   1.000
_cell.length_b   1.000
_cell.length_c   1.000
_cell.angle_alpha   90.00
_cell.angle_beta   90.00
_cell.angle_gamma   90.00
#
_symmetry.space_group_name_H-M   'P 1'
#
loop_
_entity.id
_entity.type
_entity.pdbx_description
1 polymer ?
#
loop_
_entity_poly.entity_id
_entity_poly.type
_entity_poly.pdbx_seq_one_letter_code
_entity_poly.pdbx_strand_id
1 'polypeptide(L)'
;MSSAPAAVSADAARRREEATAQVEARLNRFQRGSFRRNLEKLHYFTRMRDNGQNYVVKLLLPMRHLYAVLGERWAARGWLDDPSDVFFLVAEELTAVTTTRDPAAAGLDLRAKAAGRRAAYAYWFTQPTPDALDRHRVPVAVAVQDGNTLTGMAASPGQVTGRARVVMTPQE
;
A
#
# COMPACT_ATOMS: atom_id res chain seq x y z
N MET A 1 24.78 -8.58 16.53
CA MET A 1 23.93 -8.61 17.74
C MET A 1 22.51 -8.34 17.31
N SER A 2 21.62 -9.33 17.39
CA SER A 2 20.20 -9.17 17.07
C SER A 2 19.52 -8.56 18.30
N SER A 3 19.35 -7.23 18.30
CA SER A 3 18.60 -6.56 19.34
C SER A 3 17.13 -6.98 19.21
N ALA A 4 16.55 -7.54 20.26
CA ALA A 4 15.13 -7.88 20.28
C ALA A 4 14.28 -6.64 19.92
N PRO A 5 13.18 -6.76 19.16
CA PRO A 5 12.34 -5.63 18.74
C PRO A 5 11.91 -4.71 19.88
N ALA A 6 11.68 -5.28 21.06
CA ALA A 6 11.37 -4.53 22.29
C ALA A 6 12.52 -3.61 22.74
N ALA A 7 13.78 -4.01 22.58
CA ALA A 7 14.94 -3.19 22.96
C ALA A 7 15.13 -1.99 22.02
N VAL A 8 14.81 -2.13 20.73
CA VAL A 8 14.79 -1.02 19.75
C VAL A 8 13.71 0.00 20.11
N SER A 9 12.56 -0.45 20.62
CA SER A 9 11.48 0.44 21.06
C SER A 9 11.85 1.25 22.32
N ALA A 10 12.62 0.67 23.24
CA ALA A 10 13.06 1.32 24.47
C ALA A 10 14.12 2.41 24.22
N ASP A 11 15.09 2.14 23.34
CA ASP A 11 16.09 3.14 22.95
C ASP A 11 15.47 4.34 22.21
N ALA A 12 14.52 4.07 21.30
CA ALA A 12 13.78 5.12 20.62
C ALA A 12 12.96 5.99 21.59
N ALA A 13 12.34 5.38 22.61
CA ALA A 13 11.61 6.11 23.65
C ALA A 13 12.54 7.02 24.47
N ARG A 14 13.70 6.51 24.88
CA ARG A 14 14.72 7.30 25.60
C ARG A 14 15.20 8.49 24.76
N ARG A 15 15.58 8.27 23.50
CA ARG A 15 16.01 9.34 22.59
C ARG A 15 14.94 10.42 22.41
N ARG A 16 13.67 10.04 22.37
CA ARG A 16 12.54 10.99 22.31
C ARG A 16 12.44 11.84 23.58
N GLU A 17 12.58 11.23 24.76
CA GLU A 17 12.53 11.93 26.05
C GLU A 17 13.70 12.91 26.20
N GLU A 18 14.91 12.49 25.85
CA GLU A 18 16.11 13.33 25.84
C GLU A 18 15.95 14.53 24.88
N ALA A 19 15.50 14.29 23.66
CA ALA A 19 15.25 15.36 22.69
C ALA A 19 14.17 16.35 23.17
N THR A 20 13.11 15.85 23.81
CA THR A 20 12.05 16.68 24.38
C THR A 20 12.61 17.57 25.49
N ALA A 21 13.41 17.00 26.40
CA ALA A 21 14.04 17.75 27.49
C ALA A 21 15.02 18.83 26.99
N GLN A 22 15.82 18.51 25.96
CA GLN A 22 16.74 19.47 25.34
C GLN A 22 16.02 20.67 24.74
N VAL A 23 14.86 20.45 24.10
CA VAL A 23 14.05 21.54 23.56
C VAL A 23 13.45 22.36 24.69
N GLU A 24 12.83 21.71 25.70
CA GLU A 24 12.21 22.42 26.82
C GLU A 24 13.19 23.29 27.61
N ALA A 25 14.44 22.85 27.76
CA ALA A 25 15.50 23.61 28.42
C ALA A 25 15.75 25.00 27.79
N ARG A 26 15.47 25.16 26.49
CA ARG A 26 15.67 26.41 25.74
C ARG A 26 14.43 27.31 25.68
N LEU A 27 13.29 26.87 26.23
CA LEU A 27 12.01 27.57 26.14
C LEU A 27 11.62 28.24 27.45
N ASN A 28 10.96 29.40 27.37
CA ASN A 28 10.32 30.04 28.52
C ASN A 28 9.00 29.34 28.91
N ARG A 29 8.39 29.74 30.04
CA ARG A 29 7.21 29.05 30.60
C ARG A 29 6.01 29.01 29.65
N PHE A 30 5.75 30.08 28.90
CA PHE A 30 4.64 30.13 27.95
C PHE A 30 4.93 29.29 26.70
N GLN A 31 6.16 29.37 26.19
CA GLN A 31 6.61 28.57 25.05
C GLN A 31 6.58 27.08 25.37
N ARG A 32 6.98 26.66 26.58
CA ARG A 32 6.88 25.26 27.04
C ARG A 32 5.44 24.76 27.02
N GLY A 33 4.48 25.56 27.50
CA GLY A 33 3.06 25.20 27.46
C GLY A 33 2.55 24.99 26.03
N SER A 34 2.91 25.89 25.11
CA SER A 34 2.56 25.76 23.67
C SER A 34 3.22 24.54 23.02
N PHE A 35 4.51 24.33 23.29
CA PHE A 35 5.28 23.19 22.78
C PHE A 35 4.69 21.86 23.21
N ARG A 36 4.43 21.66 24.52
CA ARG A 36 3.83 20.43 25.04
C ARG A 36 2.49 20.11 24.38
N ARG A 37 1.61 21.12 24.27
CA ARG A 37 0.31 20.97 23.60
C ARG A 37 0.46 20.55 22.13
N ASN A 38 1.41 21.14 21.40
CA ASN A 38 1.66 20.77 20.01
C ASN A 38 2.27 19.37 19.89
N LEU A 39 3.16 18.99 20.80
CA LEU A 39 3.78 17.66 20.86
C LEU A 39 2.73 16.58 21.17
N GLU A 40 1.81 16.84 22.09
CA GLU A 40 0.67 15.95 22.38
C GLU A 40 -0.22 15.76 21.16
N LYS A 41 -0.57 16.86 20.46
CA LYS A 41 -1.33 16.80 19.20
C LYS A 41 -0.58 16.00 18.14
N LEU A 42 0.71 16.24 17.97
CA LEU A 42 1.54 15.50 17.01
C LEU A 42 1.51 14.01 17.29
N HIS A 43 1.78 13.59 18.54
CA HIS A 43 1.71 12.17 18.92
C HIS A 43 0.33 11.55 18.67
N TYR A 44 -0.73 12.29 18.97
CA TYR A 44 -2.10 11.85 18.71
C TYR A 44 -2.36 11.64 17.22
N PHE A 45 -2.07 12.64 16.38
CA PHE A 45 -2.32 12.57 14.95
C PHE A 45 -1.41 11.58 14.22
N THR A 46 -0.15 11.41 14.64
CA THR A 46 0.75 10.38 14.10
C THR A 46 0.18 8.98 14.34
N ARG A 47 -0.38 8.70 15.52
CA ARG A 47 -1.03 7.41 15.80
C ARG A 47 -2.30 7.22 14.96
N MET A 48 -3.05 8.30 14.71
CA MET A 48 -4.25 8.23 13.88
C MET A 48 -3.96 8.12 12.38
N ARG A 49 -2.76 8.49 11.93
CA ARG A 49 -2.41 8.55 10.50
C ARG A 49 -2.69 7.24 9.77
N ASP A 50 -2.37 6.12 10.42
CA ASP A 50 -2.49 4.80 9.81
C ASP A 50 -3.92 4.23 9.93
N ASN A 51 -4.81 4.87 10.73
CA ASN A 51 -6.19 4.42 10.89
C ASN A 51 -6.99 4.50 9.58
N GLY A 52 -6.78 5.55 8.78
CA GLY A 52 -7.51 5.73 7.52
C GLY A 52 -7.30 4.56 6.57
N GLN A 53 -6.03 4.20 6.32
CA GLN A 53 -5.68 3.04 5.50
C GLN A 53 -6.23 1.74 6.11
N ASN A 54 -6.12 1.55 7.42
CA ASN A 54 -6.65 0.37 8.10
C ASN A 54 -8.16 0.19 7.88
N TYR A 55 -8.96 1.26 8.00
CA TYR A 55 -10.40 1.17 7.78
C TYR A 55 -10.76 0.90 6.32
N VAL A 56 -10.03 1.48 5.37
CA VAL A 56 -10.23 1.19 3.94
C VAL A 56 -9.93 -0.28 3.64
N VAL A 57 -8.82 -0.82 4.15
CA VAL A 57 -8.47 -2.25 3.97
C VAL A 57 -9.53 -3.16 4.60
N LYS A 58 -10.04 -2.82 5.78
CA LYS A 58 -11.14 -3.55 6.42
C LYS A 58 -12.42 -3.55 5.59
N LEU A 59 -12.72 -2.45 4.89
CA LEU A 59 -13.88 -2.37 4.00
C LEU A 59 -13.69 -3.20 2.71
N LEU A 60 -12.45 -3.32 2.21
CA LEU A 60 -12.16 -4.07 0.99
C LEU A 60 -12.39 -5.59 1.13
N LEU A 61 -12.17 -6.15 2.33
CA LEU A 61 -12.37 -7.58 2.57
C LEU A 61 -13.81 -8.06 2.33
N PRO A 62 -14.87 -7.48 2.94
CA PRO A 62 -16.25 -7.88 2.67
C PRO A 62 -16.65 -7.61 1.21
N MET A 63 -16.16 -6.53 0.59
CA MET A 63 -16.42 -6.26 -0.84
C MET A 63 -15.82 -7.36 -1.73
N ARG A 64 -14.59 -7.81 -1.44
CA ARG A 64 -13.95 -8.93 -2.13
C ARG A 64 -14.77 -10.22 -2.02
N HIS A 65 -15.34 -10.52 -0.85
CA HIS A 65 -16.19 -11.69 -0.67
C HIS A 65 -17.48 -11.58 -1.49
N LEU A 66 -18.11 -10.40 -1.52
CA LEU A 66 -19.30 -10.17 -2.34
C LEU A 66 -19.01 -10.41 -3.83
N TYR A 67 -17.88 -9.90 -4.33
CA TYR A 67 -17.48 -10.11 -5.72
C TYR A 67 -17.13 -11.57 -6.00
N ALA A 68 -16.46 -12.28 -5.09
CA ALA A 68 -16.20 -13.71 -5.23
C ALA A 68 -17.50 -14.52 -5.40
N VAL A 69 -18.53 -14.24 -4.59
CA VAL A 69 -19.85 -14.88 -4.70
C VAL A 69 -20.52 -14.56 -6.03
N LEU A 70 -20.38 -13.32 -6.55
CA LEU A 70 -20.88 -12.99 -7.89
C LEU A 70 -20.14 -13.79 -8.97
N GLY A 71 -18.82 -13.90 -8.86
CA GLY A 71 -17.99 -14.69 -9.76
C GLY A 71 -18.42 -16.15 -9.82
N GLU A 72 -18.58 -16.79 -8.66
CA GLU A 72 -19.09 -18.17 -8.57
C GLU A 72 -20.45 -18.33 -9.26
N ARG A 73 -21.40 -17.43 -8.97
CA ARG A 73 -22.76 -17.49 -9.54
C ARG A 73 -22.79 -17.23 -11.03
N TRP A 74 -21.92 -16.35 -11.54
CA TRP A 74 -21.90 -15.99 -12.95
C TRP A 74 -21.15 -17.03 -13.77
N ALA A 75 -20.08 -17.62 -13.23
CA ALA A 75 -19.42 -18.78 -13.83
C ALA A 75 -20.38 -19.98 -13.90
N ALA A 76 -21.15 -20.27 -12.83
CA ALA A 76 -22.16 -21.32 -12.84
C ALA A 76 -23.27 -21.12 -13.90
N ARG A 77 -23.48 -19.88 -14.37
CA ARG A 77 -24.42 -19.53 -15.46
C ARG A 77 -23.74 -19.51 -16.83
N GLY A 78 -22.45 -19.77 -16.92
CA GLY A 78 -21.66 -19.69 -18.15
C GLY A 78 -21.42 -18.26 -18.65
N TRP A 79 -21.62 -17.24 -17.78
CA TRP A 79 -21.33 -15.84 -18.12
C TRP A 79 -19.85 -15.49 -17.96
N LEU A 80 -19.12 -16.28 -17.17
CA LEU A 80 -17.67 -16.24 -16.99
C LEU A 80 -17.11 -17.66 -17.20
N ASP A 81 -15.85 -17.77 -17.60
CA ASP A 81 -15.19 -19.08 -17.74
C ASP A 81 -14.63 -19.57 -16.40
N ASP A 82 -14.07 -18.67 -15.58
CA ASP A 82 -13.62 -18.96 -14.21
C ASP A 82 -14.24 -17.99 -13.18
N PRO A 83 -14.59 -18.43 -11.96
CA PRO A 83 -15.12 -17.54 -10.92
C PRO A 83 -14.22 -16.34 -10.60
N SER A 84 -12.90 -16.48 -10.71
CA SER A 84 -11.94 -15.38 -10.48
C SER A 84 -11.93 -14.33 -11.57
N ASP A 85 -12.54 -14.59 -12.74
CA ASP A 85 -12.65 -13.63 -13.84
C ASP A 85 -13.46 -12.39 -13.46
N VAL A 86 -14.28 -12.49 -12.41
CA VAL A 86 -15.00 -11.34 -11.83
C VAL A 86 -14.05 -10.22 -11.39
N PHE A 87 -12.81 -10.53 -11.01
CA PHE A 87 -11.81 -9.54 -10.60
C PHE A 87 -11.19 -8.78 -11.79
N PHE A 88 -11.51 -9.17 -13.02
CA PHE A 88 -11.16 -8.45 -14.25
C PHE A 88 -12.33 -7.60 -14.78
N LEU A 89 -13.43 -7.50 -14.04
CA LEU A 89 -14.54 -6.61 -14.36
C LEU A 89 -14.43 -5.31 -13.55
N VAL A 90 -14.94 -4.21 -14.11
CA VAL A 90 -15.02 -2.92 -13.40
C VAL A 90 -16.38 -2.76 -12.69
N ALA A 91 -16.46 -1.86 -11.73
CA ALA A 91 -17.66 -1.65 -10.91
C ALA A 91 -18.91 -1.30 -11.74
N GLU A 92 -18.73 -0.56 -12.83
CA GLU A 92 -19.78 -0.17 -13.76
C GLU A 92 -20.35 -1.38 -14.49
N GLU A 93 -19.50 -2.34 -14.89
CA GLU A 93 -19.92 -3.57 -15.55
C GLU A 93 -20.68 -4.47 -14.57
N LEU A 94 -20.17 -4.60 -13.34
CA LEU A 94 -20.86 -5.33 -12.27
C LEU A 94 -22.25 -4.72 -11.99
N THR A 95 -22.33 -3.39 -11.92
CA THR A 95 -23.58 -2.65 -11.69
C THR A 95 -24.56 -2.83 -12.84
N ALA A 96 -24.10 -2.73 -14.09
CA ALA A 96 -24.94 -2.90 -15.27
C ALA A 96 -25.55 -4.30 -15.33
N VAL A 97 -24.76 -5.36 -15.11
CA VAL A 97 -25.24 -6.75 -15.12
C VAL A 97 -26.19 -7.02 -13.95
N THR A 98 -25.89 -6.51 -12.75
CA THR A 98 -26.79 -6.71 -11.59
C THR A 98 -28.12 -5.98 -11.75
N THR A 99 -28.13 -4.82 -12.41
CA THR A 99 -29.34 -4.02 -12.68
C THR A 99 -30.22 -4.68 -13.73
N THR A 100 -29.63 -5.08 -14.85
CA THR A 100 -30.34 -5.73 -15.97
C THR A 100 -30.63 -7.22 -15.70
N ARG A 101 -29.92 -7.82 -14.74
CA ARG A 101 -29.93 -9.25 -14.38
C ARG A 101 -29.47 -10.18 -15.50
N ASP A 102 -28.89 -9.63 -16.58
CA ASP A 102 -28.40 -10.40 -17.73
C ASP A 102 -27.28 -9.61 -18.43
N PRO A 103 -26.07 -10.18 -18.61
CA PRO A 103 -24.99 -9.51 -19.33
C PRO A 103 -25.34 -9.17 -20.78
N ALA A 104 -26.13 -9.99 -21.47
CA ALA A 104 -26.56 -9.69 -22.84
C ALA A 104 -27.48 -8.46 -22.89
N ALA A 105 -28.40 -8.35 -21.94
CA ALA A 105 -29.26 -7.18 -21.79
C ALA A 105 -28.47 -5.90 -21.40
N ALA A 106 -27.34 -6.06 -20.70
CA ALA A 106 -26.39 -4.98 -20.44
C ALA A 106 -25.50 -4.62 -21.65
N GLY A 107 -25.56 -5.38 -22.76
CA GLY A 107 -24.69 -5.20 -23.92
C GLY A 107 -23.23 -5.58 -23.64
N LEU A 108 -23.00 -6.53 -22.73
CA LEU A 108 -21.66 -6.92 -22.28
C LEU A 108 -21.38 -8.39 -22.61
N ASP A 109 -20.22 -8.63 -23.23
CA ASP A 109 -19.59 -9.94 -23.25
C ASP A 109 -18.56 -10.00 -22.11
N LEU A 110 -18.97 -10.61 -20.99
CA LEU A 110 -18.14 -10.67 -19.80
C LEU A 110 -16.92 -11.57 -19.98
N ARG A 111 -17.02 -12.66 -20.75
CA ARG A 111 -15.90 -13.55 -21.04
C ARG A 111 -14.84 -12.84 -21.85
N ALA A 112 -15.24 -12.19 -22.95
CA ALA A 112 -14.30 -11.44 -23.79
C ALA A 112 -13.60 -10.33 -23.00
N LYS A 113 -14.34 -9.61 -22.16
CA LYS A 113 -13.78 -8.54 -21.30
C LYS A 113 -12.80 -9.07 -20.28
N ALA A 114 -13.16 -10.12 -19.54
CA ALA A 114 -12.30 -10.68 -18.53
C ALA A 114 -11.03 -11.29 -19.14
N ALA A 115 -11.16 -12.06 -20.22
CA ALA A 115 -10.02 -12.65 -20.94
C ALA A 115 -9.06 -11.57 -21.46
N GLY A 116 -9.58 -10.51 -22.09
CA GLY A 116 -8.77 -9.39 -22.59
C GLY A 116 -7.99 -8.68 -21.48
N ARG A 117 -8.62 -8.42 -20.33
CA ARG A 117 -7.95 -7.77 -19.20
C ARG A 117 -7.02 -8.70 -18.44
N ARG A 118 -7.29 -10.00 -18.38
CA ARG A 118 -6.36 -11.00 -17.84
C ARG A 118 -5.09 -11.07 -18.67
N ALA A 119 -5.22 -11.09 -20.00
CA ALA A 119 -4.06 -11.05 -20.90
C ALA A 119 -3.27 -9.75 -20.75
N ALA A 120 -3.97 -8.60 -20.68
CA ALA A 120 -3.32 -7.31 -20.44
C ALA A 120 -2.59 -7.28 -19.09
N TYR A 121 -3.22 -7.78 -18.03
CA TYR A 121 -2.61 -7.86 -16.69
C TYR A 121 -1.33 -8.71 -16.72
N ALA A 122 -1.37 -9.89 -17.34
CA ALA A 122 -0.20 -10.76 -17.47
C ALA A 122 0.95 -10.08 -18.23
N TYR A 123 0.63 -9.33 -19.30
CA TYR A 123 1.62 -8.55 -20.04
C TYR A 123 2.20 -7.41 -19.20
N TRP A 124 1.36 -6.59 -18.54
CA TRP A 124 1.81 -5.42 -17.79
C TRP A 124 2.60 -5.80 -16.53
N PHE A 125 2.36 -6.97 -15.96
CA PHE A 125 3.14 -7.47 -14.82
C PHE A 125 4.61 -7.75 -15.16
N THR A 126 4.95 -7.93 -16.45
CA THR A 126 6.34 -8.10 -16.88
C THR A 126 7.04 -6.79 -17.21
N GLN A 127 6.32 -5.68 -17.26
CA GLN A 127 6.88 -4.40 -17.66
C GLN A 127 7.43 -3.64 -16.43
N PRO A 128 8.62 -3.04 -16.53
CA PRO A 128 9.12 -2.17 -15.47
C PRO A 128 8.17 -0.96 -15.31
N THR A 129 7.70 -0.72 -14.09
CA THR A 129 6.92 0.49 -13.79
C THR A 129 7.89 1.62 -13.47
N PRO A 130 7.85 2.75 -14.19
CA PRO A 130 8.73 3.88 -13.89
C PRO A 130 8.30 4.57 -12.58
N ASP A 131 9.28 5.01 -11.78
CA ASP A 131 9.03 5.72 -10.51
C ASP A 131 8.30 7.05 -10.72
N ALA A 132 8.60 7.72 -11.84
CA ALA A 132 7.94 8.96 -12.25
C ALA A 132 7.88 9.07 -13.77
N LEU A 133 6.83 9.75 -14.24
CA LEU A 133 6.67 10.16 -15.62
C LEU A 133 6.72 11.70 -15.67
N ASP A 134 7.37 12.24 -16.70
CA ASP A 134 7.32 13.67 -16.96
C ASP A 134 5.96 14.10 -17.57
N ARG A 135 5.81 15.39 -17.85
CA ARG A 135 4.60 15.94 -18.49
C ARG A 135 4.29 15.35 -19.87
N HIS A 136 5.27 14.71 -20.51
CA HIS A 136 5.16 14.07 -21.82
C HIS A 136 4.97 12.55 -21.70
N ARG A 137 4.77 12.03 -20.48
CA ARG A 137 4.63 10.60 -20.18
C ARG A 137 5.88 9.79 -20.47
N VAL A 138 7.05 10.41 -20.41
CA VAL A 138 8.34 9.74 -20.55
C VAL A 138 8.87 9.39 -19.16
N PRO A 139 9.38 8.17 -18.94
CA PRO A 139 10.07 7.81 -17.69
C PRO A 139 11.16 8.81 -17.33
N VAL A 140 11.12 9.32 -16.11
CA VAL A 140 12.20 10.15 -15.56
C VAL A 140 13.35 9.21 -15.18
N ALA A 141 14.49 9.35 -15.85
CA ALA A 141 15.67 8.54 -15.55
C ALA A 141 16.24 8.89 -14.17
N VAL A 142 16.37 7.88 -13.31
CA VAL A 142 17.15 7.97 -12.08
C VAL A 142 18.59 7.61 -12.43
N ALA A 143 19.55 8.45 -12.03
CA ALA A 143 20.96 8.18 -12.28
C ALA A 143 21.36 6.83 -11.63
N VAL A 144 21.75 5.87 -12.46
CA VAL A 144 22.30 4.60 -11.99
C VAL A 144 23.75 4.85 -11.57
N GLN A 145 24.10 4.45 -10.35
CA GLN A 145 25.49 4.49 -9.90
C GLN A 145 26.17 3.18 -10.27
N ASP A 146 27.26 3.29 -11.04
CA ASP A 146 28.14 2.15 -11.34
C ASP A 146 29.07 1.88 -10.14
N GLY A 147 29.17 0.61 -9.74
CA GLY A 147 30.07 0.17 -8.68
C GLY A 147 29.52 -1.01 -7.87
N ASN A 148 30.28 -1.42 -6.85
CA ASN A 148 29.91 -2.53 -5.96
C ASN A 148 29.10 -2.07 -4.73
N THR A 149 28.46 -0.89 -4.82
CA THR A 149 27.74 -0.22 -3.72
C THR A 149 26.35 0.16 -4.19
N LEU A 150 25.32 -0.29 -3.46
CA LEU A 150 23.94 0.13 -3.69
C LEU A 150 23.62 1.35 -2.82
N THR A 151 23.22 2.45 -3.46
CA THR A 151 22.81 3.69 -2.79
C THR A 151 21.28 3.82 -2.84
N GLY A 152 20.66 4.21 -1.73
CA GLY A 152 19.21 4.38 -1.64
C GLY A 152 18.82 5.59 -0.78
N MET A 153 17.52 5.72 -0.50
CA MET A 153 17.00 6.80 0.34
C MET A 153 17.29 6.51 1.83
N ALA A 154 17.93 7.45 2.51
CA ALA A 154 18.27 7.29 3.93
C ALA A 154 17.01 7.35 4.81
N ALA A 155 16.63 6.20 5.39
CA ALA A 155 15.42 6.09 6.22
C ALA A 155 15.69 6.21 7.73
N SER A 156 16.80 5.67 8.22
CA SER A 156 17.19 5.70 9.64
C SER A 156 18.71 5.87 9.76
N PRO A 157 19.21 6.76 10.62
CA PRO A 157 20.65 6.97 10.78
C PRO A 157 21.32 5.79 11.49
N GLY A 158 22.53 5.46 11.06
CA GLY A 158 23.38 4.44 11.67
C GLY A 158 24.22 3.69 10.65
N GLN A 159 25.19 2.92 11.13
CA GLN A 159 26.00 2.01 10.31
C GLN A 159 26.00 0.63 10.97
N VAL A 160 25.70 -0.41 10.18
CA VAL A 160 25.67 -1.80 10.64
C VAL A 160 26.20 -2.71 9.56
N THR A 161 26.85 -3.80 9.97
CA THR A 161 27.33 -4.85 9.06
C THR A 161 26.73 -6.19 9.49
N GLY A 162 26.24 -6.96 8.53
CA GLY A 162 25.62 -8.25 8.78
C GLY A 162 25.30 -8.96 7.47
N ARG A 163 24.84 -10.22 7.58
CA ARG A 163 24.39 -11.00 6.43
C ARG A 163 23.03 -10.50 5.96
N ALA A 164 22.90 -10.15 4.69
CA ALA A 164 21.62 -9.81 4.08
C ALA A 164 20.73 -11.05 3.96
N ARG A 165 19.42 -10.86 4.16
CA ARG A 165 18.38 -11.85 3.91
C ARG A 165 17.38 -11.25 2.92
N VAL A 166 17.19 -11.92 1.80
CA VAL A 166 16.16 -11.56 0.81
C VAL A 166 14.91 -12.37 1.14
N VAL A 167 13.80 -11.69 1.40
CA VAL A 167 12.50 -12.26 1.77
C VAL A 167 11.48 -11.68 0.82
N MET A 168 10.86 -12.53 0.00
CA MET A 168 9.92 -12.08 -1.03
C MET A 168 8.46 -12.25 -0.59
N THR A 169 8.21 -13.12 0.40
CA THR A 169 6.89 -13.37 0.95
C THR A 169 6.91 -13.33 2.48
N PRO A 170 5.82 -12.93 3.15
CA PRO A 170 5.74 -12.92 4.62
C PRO A 170 5.94 -14.29 5.27
N GLN A 171 5.76 -15.38 4.51
CA GLN A 171 5.89 -16.76 4.99
C GLN A 171 7.33 -17.27 5.01
N GLU A 172 8.25 -16.64 4.27
CA GLU A 172 9.69 -16.95 4.26
C GLU A 172 10.40 -16.44 5.51
#